data_AF-A0A819VVP7-F1
#
_entry.id   AF-A0A819VVP7-F1
#
_cell.length_a   1.000
_cell.length_b   1.000
_cell.length_c   1.000
_cell.angle_alpha   90.00
_cell.angle_beta   90.00
_cell.angle_gamma   90.00
#
_symmetry.space_group_name_H-M   'P 1'
#
loop_
_entity.id
_entity.type
_entity.pdbx_description
1 polymer ?
#
loop_
_entity_poly.entity_id
_entity_poly.type
_entity_poly.pdbx_seq_one_letter_code
_entity_poly.pdbx_strand_id
1 'polypeptide(L)'
;MSSTSPLTAIFANIHLQLSRYVYCPLYIAGNLGNIFSLIMFSQAKLRSSGVCSWYFLVVSVANLISINTGYITRILSYMGFPDPSRTIGWYCTGRIYISNLSLTMARYFLCSIVIDRFLITSTNVKFRRVSSFNP
;
A
#
# COMPACT_ATOMS: atom_id res chain seq x y z
N MET A 1 -12.26 34.38 20.34
CA MET A 1 -11.02 34.29 19.53
C MET A 1 -9.93 33.78 20.46
N SER A 2 -9.70 32.46 20.50
CA SER A 2 -8.75 31.85 21.43
C SER A 2 -7.32 32.07 20.94
N SER A 3 -6.50 32.72 21.77
CA SER A 3 -5.07 32.94 21.59
C SER A 3 -4.37 31.59 21.38
N THR A 4 -4.05 31.24 20.13
CA THR A 4 -3.20 30.10 19.84
C THR A 4 -1.81 30.38 20.43
N SER A 5 -1.48 29.69 21.51
CA SER A 5 -0.18 29.82 22.17
C SER A 5 0.97 29.66 21.15
N PRO A 6 2.05 30.45 21.24
CA PRO A 6 3.15 30.42 20.25
C PRO A 6 3.74 29.01 20.07
N LEU A 7 3.67 28.18 21.11
CA LEU A 7 4.06 26.78 21.08
C LEU A 7 3.24 25.94 20.09
N THR A 8 1.91 26.12 20.03
CA THR A 8 1.05 25.37 19.10
C THR A 8 1.35 25.71 17.63
N ALA A 9 1.71 26.96 17.34
CA ALA A 9 2.11 27.37 15.99
C ALA A 9 3.46 26.77 15.57
N ILE A 10 4.41 26.66 16.50
CA ILE A 10 5.72 26.02 16.24
C ILE A 10 5.55 24.52 15.95
N PHE A 11 4.78 23.80 16.78
CA PHE A 11 4.53 22.37 16.57
C PHE A 11 3.82 22.10 15.25
N ALA A 12 2.83 22.92 14.87
CA ALA A 12 2.14 22.80 13.59
C ALA A 12 3.11 22.94 12.40
N ASN A 13 4.02 23.92 12.45
CA ASN A 13 5.02 24.11 11.41
C ASN A 13 6.02 22.94 11.32
N ILE A 14 6.53 22.46 12.46
CA ILE A 14 7.43 21.30 12.48
C ILE A 14 6.73 20.06 11.91
N HIS A 15 5.48 19.82 12.31
CA HIS A 15 4.69 18.70 11.82
C HIS A 15 4.46 18.78 10.31
N LEU A 16 4.18 19.98 9.78
CA LEU A 16 4.00 20.22 8.35
C LEU A 16 5.28 19.89 7.56
N GLN A 17 6.42 20.43 8.01
CA GLN A 17 7.71 20.22 7.35
C GLN A 17 8.12 18.75 7.40
N LEU A 18 8.02 18.12 8.57
CA LEU A 18 8.36 16.70 8.72
C LEU A 18 7.46 15.83 7.84
N SER A 19 6.15 16.09 7.84
CA SER A 19 5.20 15.37 6.99
C SER A 19 5.58 15.49 5.52
N ARG A 20 5.90 16.70 5.04
CA ARG A 20 6.32 16.91 3.65
C ARG A 20 7.59 16.15 3.29
N TYR A 21 8.59 16.17 4.18
CA TYR A 21 9.86 15.45 3.96
C TYR A 21 9.72 13.93 4.04
N VAL A 22 8.75 13.40 4.79
CA VAL A 22 8.56 11.95 4.93
C VAL A 22 7.60 11.39 3.87
N TYR A 23 6.46 12.05 3.62
CA TYR A 23 5.42 11.51 2.73
C TYR A 23 5.85 11.48 1.26
N CYS A 24 6.60 12.48 0.77
CA CYS A 24 7.08 12.52 -0.60
C CYS A 24 8.01 11.35 -0.97
N PRO A 25 9.13 11.11 -0.25
CA PRO A 25 10.00 9.98 -0.57
C PRO A 25 9.31 8.64 -0.35
N LEU A 26 8.44 8.52 0.65
CA LEU A 26 7.69 7.28 0.91
C LEU A 26 6.70 6.98 -0.22
N TYR A 27 6.08 8.00 -0.81
CA TYR A 27 5.24 7.87 -2.00
C TYR A 27 6.05 7.43 -3.23
N ILE A 28 7.20 8.06 -3.48
CA ILE A 28 8.07 7.71 -4.62
C ILE A 28 8.59 6.27 -4.45
N ALA A 29 9.17 5.95 -3.31
CA ALA A 29 9.70 4.62 -3.00
C ALA A 29 8.59 3.56 -3.05
N GLY A 30 7.41 3.86 -2.50
CA GLY A 30 6.26 2.96 -2.51
C GLY A 30 5.75 2.68 -3.93
N ASN A 31 5.65 3.68 -4.80
CA ASN A 31 5.27 3.47 -6.19
C ASN A 31 6.34 2.67 -6.94
N LEU A 32 7.62 3.06 -6.85
CA LEU A 32 8.71 2.36 -7.52
C LEU A 32 8.80 0.90 -7.08
N GLY A 33 8.73 0.62 -5.78
CA GLY A 33 8.79 -0.74 -5.25
C GLY A 33 7.64 -1.62 -5.74
N ASN A 34 6.41 -1.10 -5.78
CA ASN A 34 5.26 -1.85 -6.28
C ASN A 34 5.30 -2.01 -7.82
N ILE A 35 5.78 -1.02 -8.57
CA ILE A 35 5.99 -1.13 -10.03
C ILE A 35 7.05 -2.18 -10.35
N PHE A 36 8.20 -2.17 -9.66
CA PHE A 36 9.23 -3.18 -9.85
C PHE A 36 8.73 -4.58 -9.47
N SER A 37 7.94 -4.69 -8.41
CA SER A 37 7.30 -5.95 -8.03
C SER A 37 6.36 -6.44 -9.14
N LEU A 38 5.52 -5.55 -9.70
CA LEU A 38 4.67 -5.89 -10.84
C LEU A 38 5.47 -6.34 -12.06
N ILE A 39 6.52 -5.61 -12.43
CA ILE A 39 7.36 -5.97 -13.58
C ILE A 39 8.01 -7.34 -13.35
N MET A 40 8.58 -7.57 -12.17
CA MET A 40 9.27 -8.83 -11.84
C MET A 40 8.31 -10.03 -11.84
N PHE A 41 7.14 -9.90 -11.20
CA PHE A 41 6.15 -10.97 -11.11
C PHE A 41 5.30 -11.14 -12.38
N SER A 42 5.26 -10.15 -13.27
CA SER A 42 4.59 -10.25 -14.59
C SER A 42 5.41 -11.04 -15.61
N GLN A 43 6.70 -11.31 -15.35
CA GLN A 43 7.51 -12.13 -16.25
C GLN A 43 6.98 -13.56 -16.30
N ALA A 44 6.82 -14.10 -17.51
CA ALA A 44 6.24 -15.42 -17.76
C ALA A 44 6.96 -16.55 -16.99
N LYS A 45 8.29 -16.44 -16.80
CA LYS A 45 9.08 -17.38 -15.98
C LYS A 45 8.60 -17.45 -14.52
N LEU A 46 8.27 -16.31 -13.91
CA LEU A 46 7.81 -16.24 -12.52
C LEU A 46 6.31 -16.50 -12.37
N ARG A 47 5.50 -16.19 -13.40
CA ARG A 47 4.07 -16.51 -13.40
C ARG A 47 3.82 -18.02 -13.43
N SER A 48 4.74 -18.78 -14.05
CA SER A 48 4.71 -20.24 -14.06
C SER A 48 5.17 -20.87 -12.74
N SER A 49 5.67 -20.09 -11.79
CA SER A 49 6.29 -20.59 -10.55
C SER A 49 5.29 -20.87 -9.41
N GLY A 50 3.99 -20.63 -9.62
CA GLY A 50 2.91 -21.02 -8.68
C GLY A 50 2.03 -19.88 -8.16
N VAL A 51 1.10 -20.23 -7.27
CA VAL A 51 0.03 -19.35 -6.73
C VAL A 51 0.59 -18.16 -5.93
N CYS A 52 1.76 -18.33 -5.27
CA CYS A 52 2.47 -17.28 -4.55
C CYS A 52 2.75 -16.03 -5.39
N SER A 53 3.13 -16.23 -6.67
CA SER A 53 3.44 -15.14 -7.61
C SER A 53 2.21 -14.28 -7.90
N TRP A 54 1.04 -14.92 -8.03
CA TRP A 54 -0.25 -14.25 -8.21
C TRP A 54 -0.65 -13.43 -6.97
N TYR A 55 -0.48 -13.98 -5.77
CA TYR A 55 -0.76 -13.22 -4.54
C TYR A 55 0.12 -11.97 -4.43
N PHE A 56 1.41 -12.07 -4.77
CA PHE A 56 2.31 -10.90 -4.80
C PHE A 56 1.89 -9.85 -5.83
N LEU A 57 1.41 -10.28 -6.99
CA LEU A 57 0.90 -9.39 -8.04
C LEU A 57 -0.33 -8.62 -7.54
N VAL A 58 -1.31 -9.33 -6.97
CA VAL A 58 -2.53 -8.73 -6.41
C VAL A 58 -2.21 -7.76 -5.26
N VAL A 59 -1.30 -8.13 -4.35
CA VAL A 59 -0.82 -7.26 -3.28
C VAL A 59 -0.18 -5.99 -3.83
N SER A 60 0.66 -6.12 -4.87
CA SER A 60 1.35 -4.98 -5.48
C SER A 60 0.35 -4.01 -6.12
N VAL A 61 -0.67 -4.52 -6.84
CA VAL A 61 -1.75 -3.68 -7.38
C VAL A 61 -2.56 -3.01 -6.27
N ALA A 62 -2.96 -3.75 -5.25
CA ALA A 62 -3.73 -3.22 -4.12
C ALA A 62 -2.97 -2.11 -3.41
N ASN A 63 -1.67 -2.30 -3.17
CA ASN A 63 -0.79 -1.29 -2.59
C ASN A 63 -0.65 -0.07 -3.49
N LEU A 64 -0.52 -0.25 -4.81
CA LEU A 64 -0.45 0.86 -5.76
C LEU A 64 -1.73 1.71 -5.71
N ILE A 65 -2.90 1.08 -5.70
CA ILE A 65 -4.19 1.76 -5.54
C ILE A 65 -4.24 2.49 -4.19
N SER A 66 -3.84 1.83 -3.10
CA SER A 66 -3.86 2.43 -1.76
C SER A 66 -2.96 3.66 -1.66
N ILE A 67 -1.75 3.60 -2.21
CA ILE A 67 -0.79 4.71 -2.23
C ILE A 67 -1.32 5.86 -3.11
N ASN A 68 -1.80 5.56 -4.31
CA ASN A 68 -2.29 6.60 -5.23
C ASN A 68 -3.57 7.26 -4.72
N THR A 69 -4.52 6.51 -4.16
CA THR A 69 -5.76 7.09 -3.63
C THR A 69 -5.55 7.73 -2.26
N GLY A 70 -4.78 7.09 -1.39
CA GLY A 70 -4.55 7.51 0.00
C GLY A 70 -3.49 8.59 0.16
N TYR A 71 -2.29 8.41 -0.41
CA TYR A 71 -1.16 9.30 -0.13
C TYR A 71 -1.16 10.55 -1.02
N ILE A 72 -1.65 10.47 -2.25
CA ILE A 72 -1.57 11.62 -3.19
C ILE A 72 -2.30 12.85 -2.65
N THR A 73 -3.49 12.67 -2.09
CA THR A 73 -4.31 13.76 -1.53
C THR A 73 -3.69 14.34 -0.26
N ARG A 74 -2.96 13.55 0.53
CA ARG A 74 -2.21 14.09 1.67
C ARG A 74 -1.04 14.94 1.18
N ILE A 75 -0.32 14.47 0.16
CA ILE A 75 0.81 15.21 -0.42
C ILE A 75 0.32 16.52 -1.04
N LEU A 76 -0.78 16.52 -1.80
CA LEU A 76 -1.36 17.74 -2.36
C LEU A 76 -1.68 18.76 -1.26
N SER A 77 -2.30 18.31 -0.17
CA SER A 77 -2.60 19.13 1.01
C SER A 77 -1.35 19.79 1.60
N TYR A 78 -0.28 19.01 1.80
CA TYR A 78 0.99 19.51 2.36
C TYR A 78 1.77 20.43 1.40
N MET A 79 1.53 20.29 0.09
CA MET A 79 2.15 21.12 -0.95
C MET A 79 1.34 22.40 -1.24
N GLY A 80 0.19 22.59 -0.58
CA GLY A 80 -0.65 23.79 -0.72
C GLY A 80 -1.56 23.78 -1.94
N PHE A 81 -1.72 22.62 -2.60
CA PHE A 81 -2.67 22.48 -3.72
C PHE A 81 -4.10 22.28 -3.20
N PRO A 82 -5.12 22.72 -3.95
CA PRO A 82 -6.51 22.50 -3.58
C PRO A 82 -6.85 21.00 -3.58
N ASP A 83 -7.17 20.48 -2.40
CA ASP A 83 -7.51 19.07 -2.21
C ASP A 83 -8.92 18.75 -2.75
N PRO A 84 -9.07 17.90 -3.78
CA PRO A 84 -10.40 17.51 -4.28
C PRO A 84 -11.23 16.75 -3.23
N SER A 85 -10.59 16.17 -2.21
CA SER A 85 -11.27 15.54 -1.07
C SER A 85 -12.03 16.51 -0.17
N ARG A 86 -11.66 17.80 -0.18
CA ARG A 86 -12.39 18.83 0.57
C ARG A 86 -13.61 19.35 -0.19
N THR A 87 -13.56 19.28 -1.51
CA THR A 87 -14.62 19.78 -2.40
C THR A 87 -15.69 18.72 -2.67
N ILE A 88 -15.30 17.43 -2.72
CA ILE A 88 -16.18 16.34 -3.17
C ILE A 88 -16.35 15.30 -2.04
N GLY A 89 -17.51 15.33 -1.37
CA GLY A 89 -17.79 14.45 -0.23
C GLY A 89 -17.76 12.95 -0.55
N TRP A 90 -18.36 12.54 -1.68
CA TRP A 90 -18.37 11.13 -2.09
C TRP A 90 -16.96 10.59 -2.38
N TYR A 91 -16.09 11.43 -2.95
CA TYR A 91 -14.69 11.07 -3.22
C TYR A 91 -13.90 10.90 -1.93
N CYS A 92 -14.12 11.77 -0.94
CA CYS A 92 -13.48 11.67 0.37
C CYS A 92 -13.81 10.35 1.08
N THR A 93 -15.10 9.99 1.15
CA THR A 93 -15.57 8.74 1.77
C THR A 93 -15.12 7.52 0.97
N GLY A 94 -15.29 7.54 -0.35
CA GLY A 94 -14.88 6.46 -1.25
C GLY A 94 -13.38 6.18 -1.16
N ARG A 95 -12.56 7.24 -1.09
CA ARG A 95 -11.12 7.13 -0.89
C ARG A 95 -10.78 6.42 0.42
N ILE A 96 -11.36 6.85 1.55
CA ILE A 96 -11.07 6.25 2.86
C ILE A 96 -11.43 4.76 2.83
N TYR A 97 -12.58 4.42 2.25
CA TYR A 97 -13.01 3.03 2.10
C TYR A 97 -12.05 2.22 1.23
N ILE A 98 -11.74 2.68 0.02
CA ILE A 98 -10.86 1.99 -0.94
C ILE A 98 -9.45 1.81 -0.37
N SER A 99 -8.88 2.85 0.25
CA SER A 99 -7.55 2.78 0.86
C SER A 99 -7.51 1.77 2.01
N ASN A 100 -8.52 1.75 2.89
CA ASN A 100 -8.58 0.77 3.99
C ASN A 100 -8.82 -0.65 3.49
N LEU A 101 -9.71 -0.83 2.52
CA LEU A 101 -10.00 -2.13 1.92
C LEU A 101 -8.75 -2.71 1.25
N SER A 102 -8.06 -1.92 0.44
CA SER A 102 -6.82 -2.34 -0.24
C SER A 102 -5.70 -2.71 0.73
N LEU A 103 -5.48 -1.91 1.79
CA LEU A 103 -4.52 -2.23 2.85
C LEU A 103 -4.88 -3.53 3.59
N THR A 104 -6.17 -3.72 3.86
CA THR A 104 -6.67 -4.92 4.55
C THR A 104 -6.49 -6.16 3.69
N MET A 105 -6.86 -6.07 2.41
CA MET A 105 -6.64 -7.14 1.43
C MET A 105 -5.15 -7.46 1.28
N ALA A 106 -4.29 -6.46 1.17
CA ALA A 106 -2.84 -6.65 1.10
C ALA A 106 -2.30 -7.43 2.31
N ARG A 107 -2.77 -7.13 3.53
CA ARG A 107 -2.38 -7.85 4.75
C ARG A 107 -2.83 -9.31 4.71
N TYR A 108 -4.08 -9.58 4.33
CA TYR A 108 -4.58 -10.95 4.23
C TYR A 108 -3.80 -11.77 3.21
N PHE A 109 -3.51 -11.21 2.03
CA PHE A 109 -2.71 -11.89 1.03
C PHE A 109 -1.26 -12.10 1.47
N LEU A 110 -0.66 -11.18 2.21
CA LEU A 110 0.66 -11.38 2.81
C LEU A 110 0.65 -12.54 3.82
N CYS A 111 -0.38 -12.66 4.65
CA CYS A 111 -0.55 -13.83 5.53
C CYS A 111 -0.66 -15.12 4.72
N SER A 112 -1.45 -15.13 3.64
CA SER A 112 -1.57 -16.29 2.75
C SER A 112 -0.23 -16.66 2.10
N ILE A 113 0.58 -15.68 1.69
CA ILE A 113 1.94 -15.89 1.15
C ILE A 113 2.84 -16.56 2.19
N VAL A 114 2.81 -16.09 3.45
CA VAL A 114 3.62 -16.68 4.52
C VAL A 114 3.21 -18.12 4.80
N ILE A 115 1.90 -18.39 4.82
CA ILE A 115 1.36 -19.75 4.99
C ILE A 115 1.80 -20.65 3.83
N ASP A 116 1.66 -20.19 2.59
CA ASP A 116 2.09 -20.93 1.40
C ASP A 116 3.59 -21.26 1.45
N ARG A 117 4.43 -20.28 1.82
CA ARG A 117 5.88 -20.49 1.99
C ARG A 117 6.21 -21.46 3.11
N PHE A 118 5.48 -21.42 4.22
CA PHE A 118 5.64 -22.38 5.31
C PHE A 118 5.29 -23.81 4.86
N LEU A 119 4.19 -23.99 4.13
CA LEU A 119 3.77 -25.29 3.59
C LEU A 119 4.78 -25.87 2.60
N ILE A 120 5.37 -25.05 1.73
CA ILE A 120 6.41 -25.47 0.78
C ILE A 120 7.69 -25.94 1.49
N THR A 121 8.02 -25.30 2.61
CA THR A 121 9.24 -25.56 3.40
C THR A 121 9.08 -26.75 4.36
N SER A 122 7.85 -27.18 4.63
CA SER A 122 7.59 -28.32 5.51
C SER A 122 8.21 -29.61 4.95
N THR A 123 8.85 -30.39 5.82
CA THR A 123 9.41 -31.72 5.51
C THR A 123 8.34 -32.77 5.21
N ASN A 124 7.07 -32.48 5.51
CA ASN A 124 5.98 -33.41 5.30
C ASN A 124 5.38 -33.26 3.89
N VAL A 125 5.47 -34.33 3.10
CA VAL A 125 5.03 -34.38 1.69
C VAL A 125 3.53 -34.05 1.52
N LYS A 126 2.69 -34.33 2.52
CA LYS A 126 1.25 -34.01 2.47
C LYS A 126 1.00 -32.50 2.45
N PHE A 127 1.74 -31.71 3.23
CA PHE A 127 1.60 -30.26 3.27
C PHE A 127 2.17 -29.59 2.01
N ARG A 128 3.25 -30.14 1.45
CA ARG A 128 3.85 -29.65 0.20
C ARG A 128 2.93 -29.81 -1.02
N ARG A 129 2.07 -30.83 -1.02
CA ARG A 129 1.14 -31.11 -2.13
C ARG A 129 -0.02 -30.10 -2.17
N VAL A 130 -0.38 -29.51 -1.02
CA VAL A 130 -1.44 -28.48 -0.93
C VAL A 130 -1.00 -27.16 -1.57
N SER A 131 0.26 -26.75 -1.41
CA SER A 131 0.81 -25.54 -2.06
C SER A 131 1.06 -25.70 -3.56
N SER A 132 1.22 -26.94 -4.05
CA SER A 132 1.45 -27.22 -5.47
C SER A 132 0.18 -27.43 -6.29
N PHE A 133 -1.02 -27.24 -5.70
CA PHE A 133 -2.27 -27.40 -6.42
C PHE A 133 -2.45 -26.23 -7.41
N ASN A 134 -1.97 -26.45 -8.63
CA ASN A 134 -2.09 -25.58 -9.78
C ASN A 134 -3.47 -25.85 -10.42
N PRO A 135 -4.36 -24.85 -10.57
CA PRO A 135 -5.53 -24.99 -11.43
C PRO A 135 -5.13 -25.13 -12.91
#